data_AF-A0AAV0SXP3-F1
#
_entry.id   AF-A0AAV0SXP3-F1
#
_cell.length_a   1.000
_cell.length_b   1.000
_cell.length_c   1.000
_cell.angle_alpha   90.00
_cell.angle_beta   90.00
_cell.angle_gamma   90.00
#
_symmetry.space_group_name_H-M   'P 1'
#
loop_
_entity.id
_entity.type
_entity.pdbx_description
1 polymer ?
#
loop_
_entity_poly.entity_id
_entity_poly.type
_entity_poly.pdbx_seq_one_letter_code
_entity_poly.pdbx_strand_id
1 'polypeptide(L)' 'MLRMMGWKSGEGLGKHGTGITAPIKAASGRSDLAGLGCKAPLSTSIDFSDATCDKERRQKLVRARYDADSA' A
#
# COMPACT_ATOMS: atom_id res chain seq x y z
N MET A 1 0.57 -37.45 10.79
CA MET A 1 0.98 -37.79 9.41
C MET A 1 2.42 -37.39 9.10
N LEU A 2 2.86 -36.13 9.31
CA LEU A 2 4.27 -35.72 9.04
C LEU A 2 5.33 -36.63 9.66
N ARG A 3 5.17 -37.01 10.95
CA ARG A 3 6.06 -37.97 11.62
C ARG A 3 6.15 -39.34 10.94
N MET A 4 5.06 -39.80 10.31
CA MET A 4 5.03 -41.08 9.58
C MET A 4 5.79 -41.00 8.26
N MET A 5 6.01 -39.79 7.72
CA MET A 5 6.81 -39.53 6.53
C MET A 5 8.30 -39.26 6.87
N GLY A 6 8.72 -39.52 8.12
CA GLY A 6 10.09 -39.33 8.58
C GLY A 6 10.44 -37.90 9.01
N TRP A 7 9.48 -36.96 9.01
CA TRP A 7 9.72 -35.60 9.50
C TRP A 7 9.81 -35.55 11.03
N LYS A 8 10.83 -34.87 11.56
CA LYS A 8 11.06 -34.71 13.01
C LYS A 8 10.57 -33.34 13.49
N SER A 9 10.03 -33.32 14.70
CA SER A 9 9.52 -32.09 15.31
C SER A 9 10.64 -31.06 15.45
N GLY A 10 10.43 -29.87 14.89
CA GLY A 10 11.40 -28.77 14.93
C GLY A 10 12.38 -28.71 13.75
N GLU A 11 12.40 -29.71 12.86
CA GLU A 11 13.21 -29.66 11.63
C GLU A 11 12.44 -28.99 10.49
N GLY A 12 13.17 -28.30 9.60
CA GLY A 12 12.62 -27.80 8.34
C GLY A 12 12.32 -28.94 7.37
N LEU A 13 11.47 -28.68 6.38
CA LEU A 13 11.22 -29.63 5.29
C LEU A 13 12.36 -29.60 4.23
N GLY A 14 12.43 -30.63 3.38
CA GLY A 14 13.40 -30.74 2.28
C GLY A 14 14.57 -31.69 2.57
N LYS A 15 15.37 -32.00 1.54
CA LYS A 15 16.46 -33.01 1.61
C LYS A 15 17.46 -32.77 2.74
N HIS A 16 17.75 -31.50 3.04
CA HIS A 16 18.72 -31.09 4.05
C HIS A 16 18.08 -30.57 5.35
N GLY A 17 16.75 -30.60 5.48
CA GLY A 17 16.05 -30.11 6.68
C GLY A 17 16.11 -28.59 6.89
N THR A 18 16.52 -27.82 5.87
CA THR A 18 16.72 -26.36 5.93
C THR A 18 15.49 -25.54 5.52
N GLY A 19 14.36 -26.19 5.30
CA GLY A 19 13.10 -25.52 5.00
C GLY A 19 12.58 -24.66 6.17
N ILE A 20 11.58 -23.83 5.88
CA ILE A 20 11.00 -22.89 6.84
C ILE A 20 10.34 -23.67 7.99
N THR A 21 10.69 -23.33 9.24
CA THR A 21 10.19 -24.01 10.46
C THR A 21 8.96 -23.36 11.07
N ALA A 22 8.68 -22.11 10.70
CA ALA A 22 7.53 -21.34 11.16
C ALA A 22 6.78 -20.71 9.98
N PRO A 23 5.44 -20.53 10.07
CA PRO A 23 4.69 -19.84 9.04
C PRO A 23 5.19 -18.42 8.80
N ILE A 24 5.25 -18.01 7.52
CA ILE A 24 5.54 -16.63 7.16
C ILE A 24 4.24 -15.83 7.23
N LYS A 25 4.28 -14.69 7.93
CA LYS A 25 3.18 -13.75 7.91
C LYS A 25 3.20 -12.97 6.60
N ALA A 26 2.16 -13.14 5.78
CA ALA A 26 1.98 -12.31 4.61
C ALA A 26 1.80 -10.84 5.04
N ALA A 27 2.39 -9.92 4.27
CA ALA A 27 2.12 -8.50 4.41
C ALA A 27 0.64 -8.24 4.02
N SER A 28 -0.24 -8.19 5.01
CA SER A 28 -1.67 -7.91 4.86
C SER A 28 -1.98 -6.51 5.40
N GLY A 29 -2.96 -5.83 4.80
CA GLY A 29 -3.32 -4.44 5.15
C GLY A 29 -3.31 -3.45 3.99
N ARG A 30 -3.17 -3.91 2.75
CA ARG A 30 -3.40 -3.09 1.55
C ARG A 30 -4.90 -2.94 1.34
N SER A 31 -5.40 -1.72 1.18
CA SER A 31 -6.63 -1.54 0.42
C SER A 31 -6.31 -1.80 -1.05
N ASP A 32 -7.24 -2.37 -1.82
CA ASP A 32 -7.02 -2.82 -3.20
C ASP A 32 -6.46 -1.73 -4.14
N LEU A 33 -6.62 -0.46 -3.76
CA LEU A 33 -6.17 0.71 -4.52
C LEU A 33 -4.93 1.42 -3.94
N ALA A 34 -4.37 0.97 -2.80
CA ALA A 34 -3.20 1.60 -2.23
C ALA A 34 -1.91 1.24 -3.01
N GLY A 35 -1.15 2.28 -3.34
CA GLY A 35 0.18 2.15 -3.94
C GLY A 35 1.17 1.43 -3.02
N LEU A 36 2.18 0.79 -3.62
CA LEU A 36 3.27 0.15 -2.88
C LEU A 36 4.06 1.22 -2.11
N GLY A 37 4.27 1.00 -0.81
CA GLY A 37 5.04 1.92 0.05
C GLY A 37 4.21 2.93 0.84
N CYS A 38 2.87 2.97 0.67
CA CYS A 38 1.99 3.78 1.52
C CYS A 38 2.04 3.27 2.98
N LYS A 39 2.56 4.08 3.90
CA LYS A 39 2.77 3.71 5.31
C LYS A 39 1.51 3.80 6.19
N ALA A 40 0.44 4.41 5.70
CA ALA A 40 -0.79 4.62 6.46
C ALA A 40 -1.91 3.73 5.89
N PRO A 41 -2.67 3.00 6.73
CA PRO A 41 -3.94 2.45 6.31
C PRO A 41 -4.84 3.61 5.87
N LEU A 42 -5.67 3.38 4.85
CA LEU A 42 -6.60 4.36 4.25
C LEU A 42 -7.77 4.74 5.21
N SER A 43 -7.51 4.73 6.52
CA SER A 43 -8.41 5.09 7.63
C SER A 43 -7.87 6.30 8.39
N THR A 44 -7.19 7.21 7.71
CA THR A 44 -7.13 8.61 8.14
C THR A 44 -8.22 9.34 7.36
N SER A 45 -9.11 10.04 8.05
CA SER A 45 -10.06 10.97 7.43
C SER A 45 -9.31 11.80 6.40
N ILE A 46 -9.57 11.57 5.12
CA ILE A 46 -8.95 12.30 4.03
C ILE A 46 -9.46 13.74 4.18
N ASP A 47 -8.58 14.63 4.62
CA ASP A 47 -8.90 16.04 4.67
C ASP A 47 -8.97 16.58 3.23
N PHE A 48 -10.19 16.73 2.71
CA PHE A 48 -10.44 17.27 1.39
C PHE A 48 -10.23 18.79 1.29
N SER A 49 -9.80 19.45 2.37
CA SER A 49 -9.47 20.88 2.37
C SER A 49 -8.40 21.23 1.33
N ASP A 50 -7.47 20.31 1.05
CA ASP A 50 -6.46 20.52 0.01
C ASP A 50 -7.04 20.37 -1.41
N ALA A 51 -8.09 19.55 -1.59
CA ALA A 51 -8.72 19.35 -2.90
C ALA A 51 -9.51 20.59 -3.34
N THR A 52 -10.11 21.33 -2.41
CA THR A 52 -10.77 22.62 -2.70
C THR A 52 -9.75 23.70 -3.03
N CYS A 53 -8.63 23.75 -2.28
CA CYS A 53 -7.51 24.66 -2.54
C CYS A 53 -6.95 24.47 -3.96
N ASP A 54 -6.74 23.22 -4.39
CA ASP A 54 -6.13 22.94 -5.68
C ASP A 54 -7.09 23.22 -6.86
N LYS A 55 -8.40 22.97 -6.69
CA LYS A 55 -9.44 23.35 -7.66
C LYS A 55 -9.54 24.88 -7.79
N GLU A 56 -9.58 25.60 -6.68
CA GLU A 56 -9.64 27.07 -6.67
C GLU A 56 -8.39 27.69 -7.28
N ARG A 57 -7.21 27.17 -6.94
CA ARG A 57 -5.93 27.60 -7.54
C ARG A 57 -5.94 27.44 -9.06
N ARG A 58 -6.43 26.31 -9.57
CA ARG A 58 -6.55 26.07 -11.03
C ARG A 58 -7.53 27.04 -11.68
N GLN A 59 -8.67 27.29 -11.06
CA GLN A 59 -9.67 28.24 -11.58
C GLN A 59 -9.11 29.67 -11.66
N LYS A 60 -8.41 30.14 -10.62
CA LYS A 60 -7.75 31.45 -10.62
C LYS A 60 -6.72 31.57 -11.75
N LEU A 61 -5.91 30.53 -11.95
CA LEU A 61 -4.88 30.49 -13.00
C LEU A 61 -5.49 30.54 -14.41
N VAL A 62 -6.56 29.79 -14.65
CA VAL A 62 -7.28 29.81 -15.93
C VAL A 62 -7.88 31.18 -16.20
N ARG A 63 -8.51 31.80 -15.20
CA ARG A 63 -9.10 33.13 -15.34
C ARG A 63 -8.05 34.20 -15.62
N ALA A 64 -6.93 34.19 -14.89
CA ALA A 64 -5.83 35.12 -15.12
C ALA A 64 -5.24 35.01 -16.53
N ARG A 65 -5.20 33.81 -17.12
CA ARG A 65 -4.78 33.63 -18.52
C ARG A 65 -5.74 34.28 -19.50
N TYR A 66 -7.04 34.12 -19.29
CA TYR A 66 -8.06 34.72 -20.15
C TYR A 66 -8.02 36.26 -20.07
N ASP A 67 -7.89 36.80 -18.87
CA ASP A 67 -7.84 38.26 -18.65
C ASP A 67 -6.56 38.87 -19.26
N ALA A 68 -5.43 38.14 -19.27
CA ALA A 68 -4.18 38.57 -19.89
C ALA A 68 -4.23 38.61 -21.44
N ASP A 69 -5.01 37.73 -22.07
CA ASP A 69 -5.23 37.75 -23.53
C ASP A 69 -6.30 38.78 -23.95
N SER A 70 -7.06 39.32 -22.98
CA SER A 70 -8.17 40.26 -23.20
C SER A 70 -7.79 41.74 -23.00
N ALA A 71 -6.51 42.03 -22.71
CA ALA A 71 -5.95 43.35 -22.45
C ALA A 71 -4.95 43.77 -23.54
#